data_AF-A0A1W9PT01-F1
#
_entry.id   AF-A0A1W9PT01-F1
#
_cell.length_a   1.000
_cell.length_b   1.000
_cell.length_c   1.000
_cell.angle_alpha   90.00
_cell.angle_beta   90.00
_cell.angle_gamma   90.00
#
_symmetry.space_group_name_H-M   'P 1'
#
loop_
_entity.id
_entity.type
_entity.pdbx_description
1 polymer ?
#
loop_
_entity_poly.entity_id
_entity_poly.type
_entity_poly.pdbx_seq_one_letter_code
_entity_poly.pdbx_strand_id
1 'polypeptide(L)'
;MEHLSRRTTRDVEHLLMVSDPTQRGIVATERIASMVPGLDIDVENIHLILNRVMGELPASLMERVDALDANFLGTVPSNNALMEFEFSGRPLVELGDESPVYQAVAEMMEKIL
;
A
#
# COMPACT_ATOMS: atom_id res chain seq x y z
N MET A 1 -5.63 -8.28 7.23
CA MET A 1 -6.40 -8.37 8.50
C MET A 1 -6.53 -9.79 9.03
N GLU A 2 -6.85 -10.79 8.22
CA GLU A 2 -7.16 -12.14 8.73
C GLU A 2 -6.06 -12.77 9.62
N HIS A 3 -4.79 -12.67 9.24
CA HIS A 3 -3.69 -13.21 10.06
C HIS A 3 -3.46 -12.44 11.38
N LEU A 4 -3.67 -11.12 11.34
CA LEU A 4 -3.51 -10.22 12.49
C LEU A 4 -4.67 -10.39 13.49
N SER A 5 -5.90 -10.49 13.00
CA SER A 5 -7.09 -10.71 13.85
C SER A 5 -7.11 -12.11 14.47
N ARG A 6 -6.55 -13.10 13.78
CA ARG A 6 -6.36 -14.47 14.30
C ARG A 6 -5.09 -14.63 15.15
N ARG A 7 -4.25 -13.59 15.29
CA ARG A 7 -3.01 -13.59 16.10
C ARG A 7 -2.02 -14.69 15.71
N THR A 8 -1.99 -15.07 14.43
CA THR A 8 -1.05 -16.07 13.91
C THR A 8 0.33 -15.46 13.61
N THR A 9 0.39 -14.13 13.52
CA THR A 9 1.62 -13.34 13.36
C THR A 9 1.65 -12.37 14.54
N ARG A 10 2.70 -12.47 15.38
CA ARG A 10 2.79 -11.71 16.64
C ARG A 10 3.71 -10.51 16.54
N ASP A 11 4.82 -10.66 15.82
CA ASP A 11 5.84 -9.63 15.69
C ASP A 11 5.90 -9.25 14.20
N VAL A 12 5.66 -7.97 13.91
CA VAL A 12 5.61 -7.41 12.55
C VAL A 12 6.48 -6.16 12.51
N GLU A 13 7.64 -6.25 11.88
CA GLU A 13 8.54 -5.10 11.70
C GLU A 13 7.90 -4.03 10.80
N HIS A 14 7.28 -4.46 9.69
CA HIS A 14 6.61 -3.56 8.74
C HIS A 14 5.21 -4.05 8.37
N LEU A 15 4.19 -3.24 8.65
CA LEU A 15 2.83 -3.41 8.16
C LEU A 15 2.60 -2.50 6.95
N LEU A 16 2.49 -3.10 5.77
CA LEU A 16 2.16 -2.39 4.54
C LEU A 16 0.65 -2.39 4.29
N MET A 17 -0.01 -1.24 4.43
CA MET A 17 -1.40 -1.04 4.01
C MET A 17 -1.43 -0.56 2.56
N VAL A 18 -2.10 -1.32 1.69
CA VAL A 18 -2.27 -0.98 0.28
C VAL A 18 -3.73 -0.61 0.03
N SER A 19 -3.95 0.56 -0.56
CA SER A 19 -5.30 1.08 -0.83
C SER A 19 -5.39 1.71 -2.22
N ASP A 20 -6.56 1.72 -2.83
CA ASP A 20 -6.84 2.55 -4.00
C ASP A 20 -7.06 4.02 -3.58
N PRO A 21 -6.81 5.03 -4.45
CA PRO A 21 -6.92 6.45 -4.11
C PRO A 21 -8.39 6.94 -4.04
N THR A 22 -9.32 6.07 -3.65
CA THR A 22 -10.71 6.43 -3.45
C THR A 22 -10.96 6.79 -1.99
N GLN A 23 -11.95 7.66 -1.75
CA GLN A 23 -12.35 7.97 -0.37
C GLN A 23 -12.72 6.72 0.44
N ARG A 24 -13.31 5.71 -0.22
CA ARG A 24 -13.67 4.44 0.43
C ARG A 24 -12.42 3.63 0.81
N GLY A 25 -11.41 3.59 -0.05
CA GLY A 25 -10.11 2.99 0.24
C GLY A 25 -9.43 3.64 1.45
N ILE A 26 -9.41 4.97 1.49
CA ILE A 26 -8.83 5.71 2.63
C ILE A 26 -9.61 5.46 3.92
N VAL A 27 -10.94 5.51 3.91
CA VAL A 27 -11.75 5.17 5.10
C VAL A 27 -11.44 3.75 5.60
N ALA A 28 -11.25 2.79 4.70
CA ALA A 28 -10.91 1.42 5.09
C ALA A 28 -9.53 1.36 5.75
N THR A 29 -8.56 2.11 5.22
CA THR A 29 -7.20 2.22 5.77
C THR A 29 -7.21 2.87 7.15
N GLU A 30 -7.95 3.96 7.34
CA GLU A 30 -8.15 4.61 8.66
C GLU A 30 -8.69 3.62 9.70
N ARG A 31 -9.66 2.80 9.32
CA ARG A 31 -10.21 1.77 10.21
C ARG A 31 -9.17 0.72 10.57
N ILE A 32 -8.38 0.25 9.60
CA ILE A 32 -7.33 -0.73 9.85
C ILE A 32 -6.29 -0.14 10.81
N ALA A 33 -5.78 1.07 10.53
CA ALA A 33 -4.83 1.77 11.39
C ALA A 33 -5.36 1.91 12.83
N SER A 34 -6.63 2.30 13.00
CA SER A 34 -7.25 2.42 14.33
C SER A 34 -7.40 1.09 15.09
N MET A 35 -7.40 -0.05 14.39
CA MET A 35 -7.50 -1.37 15.01
C MET A 35 -6.14 -1.89 15.47
N VAL A 36 -5.04 -1.50 14.81
CA VAL A 36 -3.69 -2.02 15.10
C VAL A 36 -3.32 -1.90 16.58
N PRO A 37 -3.48 -0.74 17.27
CA PRO A 37 -3.15 -0.62 18.69
C PRO A 37 -3.96 -1.53 19.63
N GLY A 38 -5.14 -2.00 19.18
CA GLY A 38 -6.02 -2.87 19.95
C GLY A 38 -5.79 -4.37 19.70
N LEU A 39 -4.91 -4.71 18.76
CA LEU A 39 -4.54 -6.09 18.47
C LEU A 39 -3.33 -6.46 19.35
N ASP A 40 -3.32 -7.68 19.89
CA ASP A 40 -2.15 -8.22 20.61
C ASP A 40 -1.10 -8.72 19.61
N ILE A 41 -0.60 -7.77 18.83
CA ILE A 41 0.47 -7.89 17.85
C ILE A 41 1.38 -6.68 18.04
N ASP A 42 2.69 -6.88 17.95
CA ASP A 42 3.66 -5.80 17.96
C ASP A 42 3.93 -5.38 16.52
N VAL A 43 3.64 -4.13 16.18
CA VAL A 43 3.85 -3.56 14.85
C VAL A 43 4.79 -2.37 15.00
N GLU A 44 6.03 -2.51 14.54
CA GLU A 44 7.04 -1.47 14.69
C GLU A 44 6.80 -0.29 13.74
N ASN A 45 6.44 -0.59 12.48
CA ASN A 45 6.23 0.42 11.45
C ASN A 45 4.93 0.18 10.68
N ILE A 46 4.09 1.21 10.57
CA ILE A 46 2.87 1.18 9.75
C ILE A 46 3.09 2.06 8.53
N HIS A 47 2.84 1.51 7.34
CA HIS A 47 3.02 2.20 6.07
C HIS A 47 1.74 2.21 5.23
N LEU A 48 1.56 3.26 4.42
CA LEU A 48 0.51 3.36 3.42
C LEU A 48 1.09 3.48 2.01
N ILE A 49 0.54 2.68 1.09
CA ILE A 49 0.79 2.74 -0.34
C ILE A 49 -0.54 2.97 -1.06
N LEU A 50 -0.61 4.00 -1.90
CA LEU A 50 -1.76 4.21 -2.77
C LEU A 50 -1.53 3.58 -4.15
N ASN A 51 -2.28 2.53 -4.44
CA ASN A 51 -2.17 1.74 -5.66
C ASN A 51 -3.15 2.20 -6.74
N ARG A 52 -2.79 2.00 -8.01
CA ARG A 52 -3.61 2.34 -9.20
C ARG A 52 -3.96 3.83 -9.27
N VAL A 53 -3.00 4.69 -8.90
CA VAL A 53 -3.18 6.14 -8.99
C VAL A 53 -3.20 6.57 -10.46
N MET A 54 -4.20 7.37 -10.81
CA MET A 54 -4.33 7.98 -12.13
C MET A 54 -4.13 9.48 -11.99
N GLY A 55 -3.05 10.01 -12.57
CA GLY A 55 -2.72 11.43 -12.50
C GLY A 55 -2.40 11.90 -11.07
N GLU A 56 -2.73 13.15 -10.78
CA GLU A 56 -2.46 13.77 -9.49
C GLU A 56 -3.53 13.44 -8.44
N LEU A 57 -3.11 13.33 -7.19
CA LEU A 57 -4.02 13.10 -6.07
C LEU A 57 -4.68 14.42 -5.64
N PRO A 58 -6.01 14.44 -5.37
CA PRO A 58 -6.67 15.61 -4.82
C PRO A 58 -6.08 16.02 -3.47
N ALA A 59 -5.91 17.31 -3.23
CA ALA A 59 -5.39 17.83 -1.95
C ALA A 59 -6.19 17.33 -0.74
N SER A 60 -7.52 17.26 -0.85
CA SER A 60 -8.39 16.74 0.21
C SER A 60 -8.19 15.25 0.51
N LEU A 61 -7.68 14.47 -0.45
CA LEU A 61 -7.28 13.09 -0.21
C LEU A 61 -5.95 13.05 0.54
N MET A 62 -4.98 13.88 0.14
CA MET A 62 -3.68 13.99 0.79
C MET A 62 -3.81 14.45 2.24
N GLU A 63 -4.68 15.43 2.55
CA GLU A 63 -4.95 15.86 3.93
C GLU A 63 -5.39 14.69 4.83
N ARG A 64 -6.14 13.72 4.29
CA ARG A 64 -6.55 12.53 5.04
C ARG A 64 -5.44 11.51 5.17
N VAL A 65 -4.60 11.38 4.14
CA VAL A 65 -3.40 10.55 4.19
C VAL A 65 -2.44 11.07 5.25
N ASP A 66 -2.21 12.39 5.30
CA ASP A 66 -1.31 13.03 6.25
C ASP A 66 -1.86 13.00 7.70
N ALA A 67 -3.18 12.88 7.85
CA ALA A 67 -3.83 12.73 9.15
C ALA A 67 -3.81 11.28 9.68
N LEU A 68 -3.40 10.30 8.87
CA LEU A 68 -3.24 8.92 9.32
C LEU A 68 -1.96 8.80 10.15
N ASP A 69 -2.03 8.03 11.23
CA ASP A 69 -0.85 7.57 11.98
C ASP A 69 -0.16 6.43 11.23
N ALA A 70 0.29 6.72 10.01
CA ALA A 70 0.96 5.80 9.11
C ALA A 70 1.94 6.55 8.20
N ASN A 71 3.09 5.95 7.94
CA ASN A 71 4.09 6.50 7.02
C ASN A 71 3.64 6.31 5.56
N PHE A 72 3.37 7.41 4.86
CA PHE A 72 3.03 7.36 3.44
C PHE A 72 4.28 7.10 2.58
N LEU A 73 4.40 5.89 2.02
CA LEU A 73 5.57 5.47 1.23
C LEU A 73 5.55 6.01 -0.19
N GLY A 74 4.35 6.21 -0.75
CA GLY A 74 4.17 6.74 -2.09
C GLY A 74 2.99 6.13 -2.84
N THR A 75 3.00 6.33 -4.15
CA THR A 75 1.96 5.88 -5.07
C THR A 75 2.50 4.84 -6.05
N VAL A 76 1.65 3.89 -6.43
CA VAL A 76 1.87 3.02 -7.59
C VAL A 76 0.93 3.50 -8.70
N PRO A 77 1.45 3.88 -9.87
CA PRO A 77 0.62 4.37 -10.96
C PRO A 77 -0.24 3.25 -11.55
N SER A 78 -1.42 3.60 -12.05
CA SER A 78 -2.17 2.71 -12.94
C SER A 78 -1.34 2.45 -14.20
N ASN A 79 -1.30 1.20 -14.66
CA ASN A 79 -0.48 0.81 -15.81
C ASN A 79 -1.21 -0.22 -16.68
N ASN A 80 -1.40 0.12 -17.96
CA ASN A 80 -2.13 -0.74 -18.91
C ASN A 80 -1.37 -2.02 -19.23
N ALA A 81 -0.04 -1.96 -19.36
CA ALA A 81 0.78 -3.15 -19.63
C ALA A 81 0.69 -4.15 -18.47
N LEU A 82 0.69 -3.68 -17.22
CA LEU A 82 0.45 -4.53 -16.05
C LEU A 82 -0.93 -5.20 -16.12
N MET A 83 -1.98 -4.47 -16.50
CA MET A 83 -3.31 -5.07 -16.68
C MET A 83 -3.32 -6.14 -17.78
N GLU A 84 -2.64 -5.92 -18.90
CA GLU A 84 -2.51 -6.93 -19.95
C GLU A 84 -1.78 -8.19 -19.48
N PHE A 85 -0.74 -8.05 -18.67
CA PHE A 85 -0.03 -9.18 -18.08
C PHE A 85 -0.94 -9.99 -17.15
N GLU A 86 -1.69 -9.30 -16.28
CA GLU A 86 -2.68 -9.92 -15.41
C GLU A 86 -3.74 -10.69 -16.23
N PHE A 87 -4.31 -10.08 -17.28
CA PHE A 87 -5.32 -10.74 -18.13
C PHE A 87 -4.78 -11.92 -18.93
N SER A 88 -3.50 -11.86 -19.33
CA SER A 88 -2.84 -12.92 -20.11
C SER A 88 -2.19 -14.00 -19.24
N GLY A 89 -2.20 -13.84 -17.91
CA GLY A 89 -1.55 -14.76 -16.97
C GLY A 89 -0.02 -14.75 -17.07
N ARG A 90 0.56 -13.66 -17.58
CA ARG A 90 2.02 -13.51 -17.71
C ARG A 90 2.64 -13.09 -16.38
N PRO A 91 3.79 -13.66 -15.99
CA PRO A 91 4.48 -13.25 -14.78
C PRO A 91 4.85 -11.76 -14.78
N LEU A 92 4.54 -11.03 -13.72
CA LEU A 92 4.88 -9.60 -13.60
C LEU A 92 6.39 -9.31 -13.59
N VAL A 93 7.22 -10.31 -13.28
CA VAL A 93 8.69 -10.20 -13.38
C VAL A 93 9.17 -9.97 -14.82
N GLU A 94 8.34 -10.28 -15.82
CA GLU A 94 8.63 -10.00 -17.23
C GLU A 94 8.25 -8.58 -17.67
N LEU A 95 7.64 -7.76 -16.79
CA LEU A 95 7.24 -6.39 -17.12
C LEU A 95 8.44 -5.47 -17.40
N GLY A 96 9.62 -5.86 -16.91
CA GLY A 96 10.85 -5.10 -17.00
C GLY A 96 11.01 -4.14 -15.82
N ASP A 97 12.27 -3.86 -15.50
CA ASP A 97 12.69 -2.88 -14.50
C ASP A 97 12.34 -1.45 -14.90
N GLU A 98 12.35 -1.11 -16.19
CA GLU A 98 11.94 0.20 -16.70
C GLU A 98 10.43 0.52 -16.52
N SER A 99 9.63 -0.43 -16.03
CA SER A 99 8.22 -0.20 -15.75
C SER A 99 8.03 0.83 -14.64
N PRO A 100 7.14 1.84 -14.81
CA PRO A 100 6.88 2.82 -13.76
C PRO A 100 6.26 2.19 -12.51
N VAL A 101 5.63 1.01 -12.63
CA VAL A 101 5.17 0.24 -11.47
C VAL A 101 6.34 -0.37 -10.73
N TYR A 102 7.29 -0.98 -11.45
CA TYR A 102 8.47 -1.59 -10.84
C TYR A 102 9.31 -0.53 -10.14
N GLN A 103 9.63 0.58 -10.82
CA GLN A 103 10.43 1.67 -10.27
C GLN A 103 9.80 2.23 -9.00
N ALA A 104 8.49 2.53 -9.01
CA ALA A 104 7.80 3.04 -7.82
C ALA A 104 7.89 2.07 -6.64
N VAL A 105 7.72 0.77 -6.87
CA VAL A 105 7.83 -0.25 -5.82
C VAL A 105 9.28 -0.39 -5.33
N ALA A 106 10.26 -0.42 -6.23
CA ALA A 106 11.67 -0.51 -5.89
C ALA A 106 12.11 0.66 -5.01
N GLU A 107 11.77 1.90 -5.39
CA GLU A 107 12.04 3.10 -4.61
C GLU A 107 11.39 3.07 -3.22
N MET A 108 10.20 2.47 -3.09
CA MET A 108 9.55 2.29 -1.79
C MET A 108 10.26 1.25 -0.93
N MET A 109 10.75 0.17 -1.53
CA MET A 109 11.48 -0.88 -0.82
C MET A 109 12.84 -0.38 -0.33
N GLU A 110 13.56 0.41 -1.12
CA GLU A 110 14.84 1.04 -0.71
C GLU A 110 14.72 1.94 0.53
N LYS A 111 13.51 2.45 0.84
CA LYS A 111 13.26 3.28 2.03
C LYS A 111 13.07 2.48 3.31
N ILE A 112 12.73 1.19 3.20
CA ILE A 112 12.30 0.37 4.34
C ILE A 112 13.08 -0.94 4.50
N LEU A 113 13.92 -1.33 3.54
CA LEU A 113 14.84 -2.48 3.60
C LEU A 113 16.29 -2.00 3.68
#